data_AF-A0A2N2HIN8-F1
#
_entry.id   AF-A0A2N2HIN8-F1
#
_cell.length_a   1.000
_cell.length_b   1.000
_cell.length_c   1.000
_cell.angle_alpha   90.00
_cell.angle_beta   90.00
_cell.angle_gamma   90.00
#
_symmetry.space_group_name_H-M   'P 1'
#
loop_
_entity.id
_entity.type
_entity.pdbx_description
1 polymer ?
#
loop_
_entity_poly.entity_id
_entity_poly.type
_entity_poly.pdbx_seq_one_letter_code
_entity_poly.pdbx_strand_id
1 'polypeptide(L)' 'MQNIEELIKLREAAEHVCNGLMCGCIQMSTEANQAHRELVDRFFLENAGCVDRGQYEEALLNIFHLIDLIDQAIKERKQ' A
#
# COMPACT_ATOMS: atom_id res chain seq x y z
N MET A 1 6.81 7.50 -14.20
CA MET A 1 5.69 8.39 -13.86
C MET A 1 4.43 7.56 -13.91
N GLN A 2 3.92 7.13 -12.75
CA GLN A 2 2.70 6.33 -12.67
C GLN A 2 1.47 7.20 -12.95
N ASN A 3 0.48 6.60 -13.60
CA ASN A 3 -0.82 7.23 -13.85
C ASN A 3 -1.61 7.29 -12.53
N ILE A 4 -2.41 8.35 -12.32
CA ILE A 4 -3.28 8.47 -11.15
C ILE A 4 -4.24 7.28 -11.00
N GLU A 5 -4.66 6.68 -12.11
CA GLU A 5 -5.48 5.47 -12.14
C GLU A 5 -4.79 4.27 -11.49
N GLU A 6 -3.46 4.16 -11.60
CA GLU A 6 -2.70 3.07 -10.98
C GLU A 6 -2.61 3.23 -9.46
N LEU A 7 -2.48 4.47 -8.98
CA LEU A 7 -2.54 4.76 -7.54
C LEU A 7 -3.91 4.45 -6.95
N ILE A 8 -5.00 4.77 -7.67
CA ILE A 8 -6.35 4.45 -7.22
C ILE A 8 -6.53 2.93 -7.11
N LYS A 9 -6.04 2.15 -8.09
CA LYS A 9 -6.07 0.69 -8.03
C LYS A 9 -5.24 0.14 -6.86
N LEU A 10 -4.07 0.71 -6.60
CA LEU A 10 -3.25 0.33 -5.44
C LEU A 10 -3.96 0.61 -4.12
N ARG A 11 -4.64 1.75 -4.01
CA ARG A 11 -5.41 2.14 -2.83
C ARG A 11 -6.58 1.17 -2.58
N GLU A 12 -7.35 0.85 -3.60
CA GLU A 12 -8.46 -0.12 -3.50
C GLU A 12 -7.97 -1.52 -3.11
N ALA A 13 -6.83 -1.97 -3.66
CA ALA A 13 -6.22 -3.23 -3.29
C ALA A 13 -5.76 -3.24 -1.81
N ALA A 14 -5.15 -2.15 -1.34
CA ALA A 14 -4.74 -2.01 0.06
C ALA A 14 -5.95 -2.03 1.02
N GLU A 15 -7.06 -1.38 0.67
CA GLU A 15 -8.31 -1.46 1.44
C GLU A 15 -8.86 -2.89 1.50
N HIS A 16 -8.84 -3.61 0.38
CA HIS A 16 -9.30 -5.01 0.33
C HIS A 16 -8.46 -5.92 1.22
N VAL A 17 -7.13 -5.76 1.18
CA VAL A 17 -6.20 -6.51 2.04
C VAL A 17 -6.41 -6.15 3.52
N CYS A 18 -6.59 -4.86 3.83
CA CYS A 18 -6.90 -4.41 5.19
C CYS A 18 -8.16 -5.08 5.74
N ASN A 19 -9.23 -5.16 4.94
CA ASN A 19 -10.45 -5.86 5.33
C ASN A 19 -10.20 -7.36 5.56
N GLY A 20 -9.36 -7.99 4.73
CA GLY A 20 -8.95 -9.39 4.91
C GLY A 20 -8.19 -9.63 6.22
N LEU A 21 -7.29 -8.72 6.60
CA LEU A 21 -6.53 -8.77 7.86
C LEU A 21 -7.45 -8.60 9.09
N MET A 22 -8.43 -7.70 9.00
CA MET A 22 -9.34 -7.37 10.10
C MET A 22 -10.43 -8.43 10.35
N CYS A 23 -10.76 -9.26 9.35
CA CYS A 23 -11.80 -10.30 9.46
C CYS A 23 -11.39 -11.54 10.30
N GLY A 24 -10.13 -11.63 10.78
CA GLY A 24 -9.74 -12.59 11.85
C GLY A 24 -9.61 -14.07 11.46
N CYS A 25 -9.80 -14.45 10.20
CA CYS A 25 -9.55 -15.82 9.72
C CYS A 25 -8.05 -16.06 9.47
N ILE A 26 -7.44 -17.07 10.11
CA ILE A 26 -5.98 -17.32 10.07
C ILE A 26 -5.43 -17.58 8.66
N GLN A 27 -6.17 -18.29 7.79
CA GLN A 27 -5.74 -18.50 6.40
C GLN A 27 -5.80 -17.19 5.60
N MET A 28 -6.86 -16.40 5.79
CA MET A 28 -7.00 -15.08 5.17
C MET A 28 -5.91 -14.12 5.64
N SER A 29 -5.46 -14.20 6.90
CA SER A 29 -4.42 -13.31 7.40
C SER A 29 -3.03 -13.62 6.83
N THR A 30 -2.72 -14.87 6.48
CA THR A 30 -1.44 -15.22 5.84
C THR A 30 -1.40 -14.73 4.39
N GLU A 31 -2.46 -14.99 3.63
CA GLU A 31 -2.61 -14.51 2.25
C GLU A 31 -2.68 -12.98 2.19
N ALA A 32 -3.40 -12.36 3.12
CA ALA A 32 -3.48 -10.91 3.22
C ALA A 32 -2.15 -10.29 3.67
N ASN A 33 -1.37 -10.92 4.54
CA ASN A 33 -0.02 -10.45 4.87
C ASN A 33 0.93 -10.51 3.67
N GLN A 34 0.84 -11.58 2.87
CA GLN A 34 1.62 -11.69 1.63
C GLN A 34 1.20 -10.61 0.62
N ALA A 35 -0.10 -10.44 0.40
CA ALA A 35 -0.63 -9.40 -0.48
C ALA A 35 -0.27 -7.99 -0.01
N HIS A 36 -0.27 -7.75 1.31
CA HIS A 36 0.17 -6.49 1.90
C HIS A 36 1.62 -6.18 1.52
N ARG A 37 2.53 -7.14 1.72
CA ARG A 37 3.94 -6.98 1.38
C ARG A 37 4.15 -6.69 -0.11
N GLU A 38 3.44 -7.40 -0.98
CA GLU A 38 3.50 -7.17 -2.44
C GLU A 38 3.03 -5.77 -2.83
N LEU A 39 2.00 -5.24 -2.16
CA LEU A 39 1.52 -3.87 -2.39
C LEU A 39 2.54 -2.82 -1.94
N VAL A 40 3.20 -3.04 -0.78
CA VAL A 40 4.28 -2.17 -0.31
C VAL A 40 5.44 -2.19 -1.31
N ASP A 41 5.93 -3.37 -1.68
CA ASP A 41 7.03 -3.52 -2.64
C ASP A 41 6.72 -2.82 -3.95
N ARG A 42 5.51 -3.04 -4.48
CA ARG A 42 5.06 -2.40 -5.72
C ARG A 42 5.01 -0.89 -5.61
N PHE A 43 4.37 -0.35 -4.57
CA PHE A 43 4.27 1.09 -4.37
C PHE A 43 5.65 1.76 -4.30
N PHE A 44 6.59 1.16 -3.56
CA PHE A 44 7.93 1.73 -3.40
C PHE A 44 8.84 1.54 -4.62
N LEU A 45 8.73 0.42 -5.35
CA LEU A 45 9.42 0.24 -6.63
C LEU A 45 9.00 1.32 -7.65
N GLU A 46 7.70 1.63 -7.68
CA GLU A 46 7.12 2.57 -8.64
C GLU A 46 7.29 4.05 -8.21
N ASN A 47 7.58 4.30 -6.93
CA ASN A 47 7.73 5.65 -6.35
C ASN A 47 9.12 5.89 -5.70
N ALA A 48 10.14 5.09 -6.04
CA ALA A 48 11.47 5.07 -5.44
C ALA A 48 12.21 6.42 -5.39
N GLY A 49 11.81 7.40 -6.20
CA GLY A 49 12.37 8.76 -6.19
C GLY A 49 11.89 9.64 -5.03
N CYS A 50 10.83 9.25 -4.33
CA CYS A 50 10.11 10.11 -3.39
C CYS A 50 10.08 9.60 -1.95
N VAL A 51 10.59 8.39 -1.67
CA VAL A 51 10.29 7.74 -0.39
C VAL A 51 11.55 7.29 0.37
N ASP A 52 11.64 7.71 1.62
CA ASP A 52 12.69 7.34 2.58
C ASP A 52 12.58 5.86 2.98
N ARG A 53 13.72 5.21 3.22
CA ARG A 53 13.81 3.82 3.68
C ARG A 53 13.00 3.57 4.96
N GLY A 54 12.90 4.58 5.83
CA GLY A 54 12.08 4.50 7.05
C GLY A 54 10.58 4.28 6.77
N GLN A 55 10.04 4.88 5.71
CA GLN A 55 8.63 4.74 5.35
C GLN A 55 8.34 3.35 4.77
N TYR A 56 9.31 2.72 4.09
CA TYR A 56 9.15 1.37 3.56
C TYR A 56 9.00 0.35 4.70
N GLU A 57 9.87 0.43 5.70
CA GLU A 57 9.84 -0.47 6.86
C GLU A 57 8.56 -0.25 7.68
N GLU A 58 8.12 1.00 7.84
CA GLU A 58 6.85 1.32 8.51
C GLU A 58 5.63 0.81 7.73
N ALA A 59 5.63 0.94 6.40
CA ALA A 59 4.57 0.44 5.54
C ALA A 59 4.46 -1.09 5.59
N LEU A 60 5.57 -1.82 5.67
CA LEU A 60 5.54 -3.29 5.82
C LEU A 60 4.85 -3.75 7.11
N LEU A 61 4.94 -2.96 8.18
CA LEU A 61 4.38 -3.29 9.49
C LEU A 61 2.94 -2.77 9.65
N ASN A 62 2.56 -1.75 8.91
CA ASN A 62 1.30 -1.04 9.09
C ASN A 62 0.63 -0.70 7.75
N ILE A 63 -0.41 -1.46 7.41
CA ILE A 63 -1.17 -1.25 6.17
C ILE A 63 -1.88 0.12 6.11
N PHE A 64 -2.22 0.72 7.25
CA PHE A 64 -2.80 2.07 7.27
C PHE A 64 -1.76 3.11 6.84
N HIS A 65 -0.50 2.91 7.23
CA HIS A 65 0.59 3.79 6.79
C HIS A 65 0.80 3.67 5.26
N LEU A 66 0.72 2.46 4.70
CA LEU A 66 0.74 2.29 3.24
C LEU A 66 -0.42 3.06 2.56
N ILE A 67 -1.64 2.98 3.09
CA ILE A 67 -2.81 3.69 2.53
C ILE A 67 -2.58 5.21 2.57
N ASP A 68 -2.07 5.74 3.69
CA ASP A 68 -1.77 7.16 3.84
C ASP A 68 -0.74 7.65 2.81
N LEU A 69 0.31 6.86 2.56
CA LEU A 69 1.31 7.16 1.53
C LEU A 69 0.73 7.18 0.13
N ILE A 70 -0.16 6.24 -0.20
CA ILE A 70 -0.85 6.21 -1.50
C ILE A 70 -1.75 7.43 -1.65
N ASP A 71 -2.50 7.80 -0.61
CA ASP A 71 -3.37 8.98 -0.63
C ASP A 71 -2.59 10.28 -0.79
N GLN A 72 -1.41 10.39 -0.17
CA GLN A 72 -0.48 11.51 -0.38
C GLN A 72 0.00 11.56 -1.84
N ALA A 73 0.46 10.44 -2.39
CA ALA A 73 0.88 10.36 -3.79
C ALA A 73 -0.24 10.73 -4.78
N ILE A 74 -1.49 10.36 -4.48
CA ILE A 74 -2.67 10.76 -5.27
C ILE A 74 -2.88 12.28 -5.20
N LYS A 75 -2.82 12.86 -4.00
CA LYS A 75 -3.00 14.31 -3.79
C LYS A 75 -1.95 15.11 -4.55
N GLU A 76 -0.68 14.72 -4.46
CA GLU A 76 0.43 15.39 -5.16
C GLU A 76 0.27 15.35 -6.68
N ARG A 77 -0.29 14.28 -7.24
CA ARG A 77 -0.53 14.17 -8.71
C ARG A 77 -1.79 14.87 -9.20
N LYS A 78 -2.69 15.28 -8.30
CA LYS A 78 -3.88 16.07 -8.65
C LYS A 78 -3.60 17.59 -8.66
N GLN A 79 -2.47 18.03 -8.12
CA GLN A 79 -2.01 19.42 -8.15
C GLN A 79 -1.29 19.73 -9.46
#